data_AF-A0AAV2S799-F1
#
_entry.id   AF-A0AAV2S799-F1
#
_cell.length_a   1.000
_cell.length_b   1.000
_cell.length_c   1.000
_cell.angle_alpha   90.00
_cell.angle_beta   90.00
_cell.angle_gamma   90.00
#
_symmetry.space_group_name_H-M   'P 1'
#
loop_
_entity.id
_entity.type
_entity.pdbx_description
1 polymer ?
#
loop_
_entity_poly.entity_id
_entity_poly.type
_entity_poly.pdbx_seq_one_letter_code
_entity_poly.pdbx_strand_id
1 'polypeptide(L)'
;VMVVSTQSEVVVAVGACTAVALIWWTMYKRKNRQQQPQFQMPTEWEELGTVSQLHIYPLKSARSIPVSQADTTIRGLSSGSLEDRSFMVVTEAECRFVTMRSEPKLAT
;
A
#
# COMPACT_ATOMS: atom_id res chain seq x y z
N VAL A 1 9.57 -43.70 47.77
CA VAL A 1 8.19 -43.63 47.21
C VAL A 1 7.68 -42.19 47.10
N MET A 2 7.96 -41.28 48.04
CA MET A 2 7.43 -39.89 48.00
C MET A 2 7.96 -38.99 46.85
N VAL A 3 9.19 -39.21 46.36
CA VAL A 3 9.79 -38.41 45.26
C VAL A 3 9.13 -38.70 43.91
N VAL A 4 8.63 -39.92 43.69
CA VAL A 4 7.96 -40.30 42.43
C VAL A 4 6.55 -39.69 42.36
N SER A 5 5.85 -39.58 43.50
CA SER A 5 4.55 -38.91 43.60
C SER A 5 4.63 -37.43 43.21
N THR A 6 5.61 -36.72 43.76
CA THR A 6 5.82 -35.28 43.50
C THR A 6 6.17 -34.99 42.04
N GLN A 7 6.97 -35.85 41.39
CA GLN A 7 7.27 -35.70 39.95
C GLN A 7 6.04 -35.96 39.08
N SER A 8 5.20 -36.92 39.44
CA SER A 8 3.97 -37.20 38.68
C SER A 8 2.94 -36.07 38.75
N GLU A 9 2.79 -35.43 39.92
CA GLU A 9 1.89 -34.28 40.10
C GLU A 9 2.34 -33.05 39.30
N VAL A 10 3.66 -32.80 39.23
CA VAL A 10 4.23 -31.70 38.44
C VAL A 10 4.00 -31.93 36.93
N VAL A 11 4.19 -33.15 36.43
CA VAL A 11 3.94 -33.49 35.02
C VAL A 11 2.46 -33.29 34.66
N VAL A 12 1.54 -33.71 35.53
CA VAL A 12 0.10 -33.52 35.32
C VAL A 12 -0.27 -32.02 35.33
N ALA A 13 0.28 -31.24 36.26
CA ALA A 13 0.04 -29.80 36.34
C ALA A 13 0.56 -29.05 35.10
N VAL A 14 1.77 -29.37 34.64
CA VAL A 14 2.36 -28.78 33.40
C VAL A 14 1.54 -29.18 32.17
N GLY A 15 1.07 -30.43 32.10
CA GLY A 15 0.19 -30.90 31.02
C GLY A 15 -1.15 -30.14 30.99
N ALA A 16 -1.74 -29.87 32.14
CA ALA A 16 -3.00 -29.12 32.22
C ALA A 16 -2.81 -27.64 31.79
N CYS A 17 -1.76 -26.97 32.28
CA CYS A 17 -1.48 -25.57 31.92
C CYS A 17 -1.20 -25.38 30.42
N THR A 18 -0.46 -26.31 29.80
CA THR A 18 -0.16 -26.25 28.37
C THR A 18 -1.43 -26.48 27.53
N ALA A 19 -2.30 -27.41 27.92
CA ALA A 19 -3.59 -27.62 27.26
C ALA A 19 -4.49 -26.37 27.32
N VAL A 20 -4.60 -25.73 28.49
CA VAL A 20 -5.37 -24.48 28.65
C VAL A 20 -4.80 -23.34 27.82
N ALA A 21 -3.47 -23.18 27.80
CA ALA A 21 -2.81 -22.15 27.01
C ALA A 21 -3.03 -22.34 25.49
N LEU A 22 -2.99 -23.58 25.00
CA LEU A 22 -3.27 -23.90 23.59
C LEU A 22 -4.74 -23.64 23.22
N ILE A 23 -5.68 -24.00 24.09
CA ILE A 23 -7.10 -23.70 23.89
C ILE A 23 -7.32 -22.19 23.86
N TRP A 24 -6.76 -21.46 24.83
CA TRP A 24 -6.88 -20.00 24.86
C TRP A 24 -6.25 -19.34 23.64
N TRP A 25 -5.06 -19.78 23.21
CA TRP A 25 -4.38 -19.27 22.03
C TRP A 25 -5.18 -19.51 20.74
N THR A 26 -5.75 -20.70 20.56
CA THR A 26 -6.58 -21.01 19.38
C THR A 26 -7.87 -20.18 19.37
N MET A 27 -8.51 -19.98 20.52
CA MET A 27 -9.68 -19.12 20.67
C MET A 27 -9.35 -17.65 20.40
N TYR A 28 -8.26 -17.13 20.98
CA TYR A 28 -7.77 -15.78 20.77
C TYR A 28 -7.46 -15.53 19.28
N LYS A 29 -6.79 -16.47 18.62
CA LYS A 29 -6.45 -16.39 17.20
C LYS A 29 -7.70 -16.44 16.30
N ARG A 30 -8.71 -17.27 16.63
CA ARG A 30 -10.00 -17.31 15.92
C ARG A 30 -10.75 -15.97 16.03
N LYS A 31 -10.83 -15.40 17.23
CA LYS A 31 -11.48 -14.11 17.48
C LYS A 31 -10.77 -12.97 16.74
N ASN A 32 -9.45 -12.95 16.71
CA ASN A 32 -8.70 -11.95 15.94
C ASN A 32 -8.82 -12.12 14.42
N ARG A 33 -8.94 -13.36 13.92
CA ARG A 33 -9.13 -13.62 12.48
C ARG A 33 -10.53 -13.21 12.01
N GLN A 34 -11.55 -13.41 12.86
CA GLN A 34 -12.93 -12.96 12.59
C GLN A 34 -13.08 -11.43 12.67
N GLN A 35 -12.28 -10.76 13.50
CA GLN A 35 -12.27 -9.30 13.62
C GLN A 35 -11.51 -8.59 12.50
N GLN A 36 -10.87 -9.31 11.57
CA GLN A 36 -10.38 -8.64 10.38
C GLN A 36 -11.58 -8.36 9.47
N PRO A 37 -11.96 -7.09 9.27
CA PRO A 37 -12.98 -6.75 8.30
C PRO A 37 -12.46 -7.19 6.93
N GLN A 38 -13.02 -8.30 6.45
CA GLN A 38 -12.79 -8.75 5.09
C GLN A 38 -13.42 -7.70 4.19
N PHE A 39 -12.58 -7.02 3.40
CA PHE A 39 -13.04 -6.08 2.39
C PHE A 39 -13.96 -6.84 1.43
N GLN A 40 -15.27 -6.68 1.62
CA GLN A 40 -16.28 -7.24 0.72
C GLN A 40 -16.45 -6.25 -0.42
N MET A 41 -16.17 -6.71 -1.64
CA MET A 41 -16.44 -5.91 -2.82
C MET A 41 -17.95 -5.70 -2.93
N PRO A 42 -18.42 -4.49 -3.30
CA PRO A 42 -19.83 -4.23 -3.48
C PRO A 42 -20.39 -5.13 -4.59
N THR A 43 -21.64 -5.57 -4.41
CA THR A 43 -22.34 -6.38 -5.42
C THR A 43 -22.91 -5.51 -6.54
N GLU A 44 -23.15 -4.24 -6.26
CA GLU A 44 -23.69 -3.26 -7.20
C GLU A 44 -22.68 -2.15 -7.44
N TRP A 45 -22.57 -1.72 -8.70
CA TRP A 45 -21.69 -0.65 -9.12
C TRP A 45 -22.51 0.55 -9.58
N GLU A 46 -22.16 1.73 -9.09
CA GLU A 46 -22.74 3.00 -9.53
C GLU A 46 -21.69 3.75 -10.36
N GLU A 47 -22.07 4.22 -11.55
CA GLU A 47 -21.20 5.06 -12.37
C GLU A 47 -21.13 6.48 -11.78
N LEU A 48 -19.95 6.85 -11.28
CA LEU A 48 -19.73 8.18 -10.70
C LEU A 48 -19.33 9.24 -11.73
N GLY A 49 -18.98 8.83 -12.95
CA GLY A 49 -18.67 9.72 -14.06
C GLY A 49 -17.62 9.18 -15.03
N THR A 50 -17.38 9.99 -16.06
CA THR A 50 -16.47 9.67 -17.17
C THR A 50 -15.30 10.64 -17.22
N VAL A 51 -14.13 10.15 -17.61
CA VAL A 51 -12.94 10.99 -17.83
C VAL A 51 -13.19 11.92 -19.02
N SER A 52 -13.12 13.23 -18.79
CA SER A 52 -13.35 14.24 -19.83
C SER A 52 -12.10 14.56 -20.64
N GLN A 53 -10.93 14.61 -20.00
CA GLN A 53 -9.66 14.95 -20.63
C GLN A 53 -8.52 14.19 -19.96
N LEU A 54 -7.52 13.80 -20.75
CA LEU A 54 -6.31 13.14 -20.26
C LEU A 54 -5.07 13.94 -20.66
N HIS A 55 -4.20 14.15 -19.69
CA HIS A 55 -3.03 15.03 -19.81
C HIS A 55 -1.80 14.32 -19.24
N ILE A 56 -0.71 14.34 -20.00
CA ILE A 56 0.59 13.85 -19.55
C ILE A 56 1.50 15.06 -19.29
N TYR A 57 2.31 15.00 -18.24
CA TYR A 57 3.29 16.03 -17.89
C TYR A 57 4.71 15.47 -17.98
N PRO A 58 5.31 15.30 -19.18
CA PRO A 58 6.61 14.64 -19.30
C PRO A 58 7.71 15.36 -18.52
N LEU A 59 7.68 16.70 -18.51
CA LEU A 59 8.57 17.54 -17.72
C LEU A 59 7.88 18.03 -16.44
N LYS A 60 8.48 17.74 -15.29
CA LYS A 60 7.97 18.13 -13.98
C LYS A 60 7.77 19.65 -13.88
N SER A 61 6.57 20.06 -13.46
CA SER A 61 6.15 21.47 -13.28
C SER A 61 6.03 22.28 -14.57
N ALA A 62 6.06 21.64 -15.73
CA ALA A 62 5.87 22.30 -17.01
C ALA A 62 4.44 22.09 -17.55
N ARG A 63 4.18 22.62 -18.75
CA ARG A 63 2.90 22.49 -19.45
C ARG A 63 2.57 21.03 -19.79
N SER A 64 1.29 20.67 -19.65
CA SER A 64 0.77 19.35 -20.04
C SER A 64 0.64 19.18 -21.55
N ILE A 65 0.69 17.93 -22.00
CA ILE A 65 0.30 17.51 -23.35
C ILE A 65 -1.03 16.76 -23.26
N PRO A 66 -2.12 17.25 -23.89
CA PRO A 66 -3.38 16.52 -23.94
C PRO A 66 -3.24 15.30 -24.85
N VAL A 67 -3.81 14.17 -24.44
CA VAL A 67 -3.84 12.93 -25.23
C VAL A 67 -5.23 12.31 -25.17
N SER A 68 -5.60 11.55 -26.21
CA SER A 68 -6.89 10.86 -26.27
C SER A 68 -6.91 9.54 -25.48
N GLN A 69 -5.74 8.93 -25.30
CA GLN A 69 -5.55 7.66 -24.61
C GLN A 69 -4.15 7.60 -23.99
N ALA A 70 -4.01 6.81 -22.92
CA ALA A 70 -2.72 6.53 -22.30
C ALA A 70 -2.75 5.17 -21.60
N ASP A 71 -1.61 4.49 -21.59
CA ASP A 71 -1.37 3.27 -20.86
C ASP A 71 -1.15 3.59 -19.38
N THR A 72 -1.77 2.79 -18.50
CA THR A 72 -1.56 2.90 -17.06
C THR A 72 -0.42 1.97 -16.66
N THR A 73 0.73 2.53 -16.32
CA THR A 73 1.92 1.77 -15.89
C THR A 73 2.14 1.92 -14.39
N ILE A 74 3.05 1.11 -13.82
CA ILE A 74 3.46 1.24 -12.40
C ILE A 74 4.05 2.63 -12.10
N ARG A 75 4.66 3.29 -13.10
CA ARG A 75 5.27 4.61 -12.95
C ARG A 75 4.30 5.77 -13.15
N GLY A 76 3.15 5.52 -13.79
CA GLY A 76 2.17 6.54 -14.16
C GLY A 76 1.62 6.34 -15.57
N LEU A 77 1.00 7.39 -16.10
CA LEU A 77 0.46 7.40 -17.46
C LEU A 77 1.59 7.43 -18.50
N SER A 78 1.43 6.65 -19.57
CA SER A 78 2.35 6.64 -20.72
C SER A 78 1.57 6.70 -22.03
N SER A 79 2.11 7.41 -23.03
CA SER A 79 1.55 7.45 -24.39
C SER A 79 2.71 7.49 -25.38
N GLY A 80 3.05 6.33 -25.96
CA GLY A 80 4.20 6.20 -26.85
C GLY A 80 5.51 6.46 -26.10
N SER A 81 6.23 7.51 -26.49
CA SER A 81 7.47 7.93 -25.82
C SER A 81 7.27 8.93 -24.67
N LEU A 82 6.03 9.38 -24.44
CA LEU A 82 5.71 10.32 -23.37
C LEU A 82 5.35 9.55 -22.11
N GLU A 83 6.12 9.74 -21.05
CA GLU A 83 5.82 9.19 -19.72
C GLU A 83 5.56 10.33 -18.73
N ASP A 84 4.58 10.17 -17.85
CA ASP A 84 4.27 11.20 -16.85
C ASP A 84 5.46 11.44 -15.91
N ARG A 85 5.93 12.69 -15.90
CA ARG A 85 7.00 13.24 -15.04
C ARG A 85 8.33 12.49 -15.13
N SER A 86 8.66 11.98 -16.30
CA SER A 86 9.95 11.30 -16.55
C SER A 86 11.15 12.26 -16.58
N PHE A 87 10.93 13.55 -16.83
CA PHE A 87 11.98 14.58 -16.85
C PHE A 87 11.81 15.62 -15.73
N MET A 88 12.93 16.20 -15.31
CA MET A 88 12.97 17.28 -14.31
C MET A 88 14.13 18.22 -14.60
N VAL A 89 13.89 19.52 -14.47
CA VAL A 89 14.94 20.54 -14.59
C VAL A 89 15.73 20.61 -13.28
N VAL A 90 17.06 20.63 -13.40
CA VAL A 90 17.98 20.80 -12.27
C VAL A 90 18.98 21.92 -12.56
N THR A 91 19.44 22.59 -11.52
CA THR A 91 20.55 23.54 -11.63
C THR A 91 21.87 22.77 -11.81
N GLU A 92 22.77 23.26 -12.65
CA GLU A 92 24.04 22.58 -12.92
C GLU A 92 24.96 22.49 -11.69
N ALA A 93 25.10 23.57 -10.93
CA ALA A 93 26.06 23.63 -9.81
C ALA A 93 25.64 22.80 -8.59
N GLU A 94 24.36 22.87 -8.20
CA GLU A 94 23.86 22.31 -6.94
C GLU A 94 22.95 21.08 -7.15
N CYS A 95 22.68 20.69 -8.41
CA CYS A 95 21.69 19.67 -8.76
C CYS A 95 20.30 19.89 -8.12
N ARG A 96 19.97 21.15 -7.81
CA ARG A 96 18.72 21.52 -7.14
C ARG A 96 17.56 21.47 -8.12
N PHE A 97 16.42 20.97 -7.66
CA PHE A 97 15.21 20.89 -8.47
C PHE A 97 14.66 22.28 -8.76
N VAL A 98 14.45 22.57 -10.04
CA VAL A 98 13.75 23.77 -10.49
C VAL A 98 12.29 23.41 -10.69
N THR A 99 11.40 24.16 -10.05
CA THR A 99 9.95 23.93 -10.14
C THR A 99 9.24 25.23 -10.49
N MET A 100 7.97 25.17 -10.89
CA MET A 100 7.18 26.35 -11.21
C MET A 100 7.08 27.36 -10.05
N ARG A 101 7.29 26.92 -8.80
CA ARG A 101 7.32 27.82 -7.63
C ARG A 101 8.54 28.75 -7.65
N SER A 102 9.70 28.25 -8.08
CA SER A 102 10.92 29.04 -8.20
C SER A 102 11.01 29.73 -9.56
N GLU A 103 10.59 29.05 -10.62
CA GLU A 103 10.62 29.55 -11.99
C GLU A 103 9.26 29.36 -12.66
N PRO A 104 8.33 30.33 -12.49
CA PRO A 104 6.97 30.23 -13.03
C PRO A 104 6.91 30.06 -14.55
N LYS A 105 7.95 30.49 -15.26
CA LYS A 105 8.07 30.37 -16.72
C LYS A 105 8.09 28.92 -17.22
N LEU A 106 8.31 27.93 -16.35
CA LEU A 106 8.25 26.52 -16.75
C LEU A 106 6.86 26.09 -17.24
N ALA A 107 5.80 26.74 -16.75
CA ALA A 107 4.43 26.36 -17.08
C ALA A 107 3.82 27.13 -18.27
N THR A 108 4.56 28.12 -18.81
CA THR A 108 4.08 29.06 -19.84
C THR A 108 4.56 28.65 -21.22
#